data_AF-A0A8C6IM09-F1
#
_entry.id   AF-A0A8C6IM09-F1
#
_cell.length_a   1.000
_cell.length_b   1.000
_cell.length_c   1.000
_cell.angle_alpha   90.00
_cell.angle_beta   90.00
_cell.angle_gamma   90.00
#
_symmetry.space_group_name_H-M   'P 1'
#
loop_
_entity.id
_entity.type
_entity.pdbx_description
1 polymer ?
#
loop_
_entity_poly.entity_id
_entity_poly.type
_entity_poly.pdbx_seq_one_letter_code
_entity_poly.pdbx_strand_id
1 'polypeptide(L)'
;MFRRERSIPLRSSAAALSNNLSVLQLPARDLTHFGVVHGPSAQLLSAAPEGVPLAQRQLHVKEGAGVSPPLITQVHWCVLPFRVLLVLTSHRGIQMYESDGSVMVYWHALDSGDASSVQAMFARGIAASVHFICVGTCSGRVLVFDIPAKGPNIVLSEELAGHQTPITDIATERAQGQDGVADMVTADDSGVLCVWRSGPEFTLLTRIPGFGVPCPSVQLWQGIVAAGYGNGQVRLYDASTGALHVQISAHARTISALDLAPEVGKLLSAAEDTFVHIWKLNRNPESGSIEVEHCHGECVSDTQVCGVRFCDPLGSSFAVTGYDLAEILRFGTV
;
A
#
# COMPACT_ATOMS: atom_id res chain seq x y z
N MET A 1 12.58 21.89 -1.19
CA MET A 1 12.60 21.47 -2.61
C MET A 1 13.29 20.12 -2.67
N PHE A 2 12.70 19.13 -3.37
CA PHE A 2 13.32 17.82 -3.52
C PHE A 2 14.29 17.81 -4.70
N ARG A 3 15.35 17.01 -4.62
CA ARG A 3 16.26 16.74 -5.73
C ARG A 3 16.50 15.24 -5.88
N ARG A 4 16.68 14.81 -7.12
CA ARG A 4 17.05 13.44 -7.45
C ARG A 4 18.42 13.13 -6.84
N GLU A 5 18.46 12.05 -6.08
CA GLU A 5 19.66 11.46 -5.50
C GLU A 5 20.15 10.28 -6.36
N ARG A 6 21.20 9.59 -5.90
CA ARG A 6 21.67 8.39 -6.57
C ARG A 6 20.56 7.32 -6.56
N SER A 7 20.25 6.78 -7.74
CA SER A 7 19.31 5.68 -7.87
C SER A 7 19.89 4.39 -7.29
N ILE A 8 19.00 3.47 -6.91
CA ILE A 8 19.39 2.18 -6.36
C ILE A 8 19.10 1.09 -7.39
N PRO A 9 20.12 0.39 -7.91
CA PRO A 9 19.93 -0.59 -8.98
C PRO A 9 19.13 -1.81 -8.49
N LEU A 10 18.23 -2.29 -9.34
CA LEU A 10 17.49 -3.54 -9.20
C LEU A 10 18.11 -4.63 -10.07
N ARG A 11 17.93 -5.90 -9.71
CA ARG A 11 18.35 -7.05 -10.54
C ARG A 11 17.40 -7.31 -11.70
N SER A 12 16.16 -6.85 -11.58
CA SER A 12 15.13 -7.00 -12.59
C SER A 12 14.21 -5.78 -12.57
N SER A 13 13.48 -5.53 -13.65
CA SER A 13 12.63 -4.34 -13.75
C SER A 13 11.36 -4.41 -12.91
N ALA A 14 10.78 -3.28 -12.53
CA ALA A 14 9.52 -3.30 -11.80
C ALA A 14 8.33 -3.66 -12.73
N ALA A 15 7.40 -4.48 -12.22
CA ALA A 15 6.16 -4.81 -12.90
C ALA A 15 5.18 -3.61 -12.96
N ALA A 16 4.32 -3.61 -13.98
CA ALA A 16 3.20 -2.67 -14.13
C ALA A 16 2.06 -3.01 -13.16
N LEU A 17 2.27 -2.74 -11.87
CA LEU A 17 1.31 -2.95 -10.80
C LEU A 17 1.15 -1.64 -10.03
N SER A 18 -0.06 -1.33 -9.59
CA SER A 18 -0.31 -0.24 -8.65
C SER A 18 0.36 -0.53 -7.31
N ASN A 19 0.80 0.52 -6.61
CA ASN A 19 1.49 0.40 -5.32
C ASN A 19 2.72 -0.53 -5.35
N ASN A 20 3.43 -0.62 -6.48
CA ASN A 20 4.59 -1.52 -6.64
C ASN A 20 5.88 -0.95 -6.02
N LEU A 21 5.79 -0.56 -4.76
CA LEU A 21 6.91 -0.18 -3.92
C LEU A 21 6.48 -0.30 -2.46
N SER A 22 7.23 -1.09 -1.69
CA SER A 22 7.14 -1.10 -0.24
C SER A 22 8.45 -0.63 0.36
N VAL A 23 8.35 0.10 1.46
CA VAL A 23 9.50 0.64 2.19
C VAL A 23 9.37 0.23 3.65
N LEU A 24 10.44 -0.33 4.20
CA LEU A 24 10.58 -0.56 5.64
C LEU A 24 11.82 0.19 6.13
N GLN A 25 11.59 1.15 7.03
CA GLN A 25 12.66 1.76 7.78
C GLN A 25 12.94 1.01 9.07
N LEU A 26 14.22 0.82 9.36
CA LEU A 26 14.68 0.32 10.65
C LEU A 26 15.59 1.39 11.29
N PRO A 27 15.03 2.36 12.04
CA PRO A 27 15.78 3.49 12.60
C PRO A 27 16.97 3.05 13.45
N ALA A 28 16.82 1.94 14.19
CA ALA A 28 17.89 1.38 15.03
C ALA A 28 19.13 0.90 14.25
N ARG A 29 19.01 0.69 12.94
CA ARG A 29 20.10 0.22 12.06
C ARG A 29 20.53 1.24 11.02
N ASP A 30 19.82 2.37 10.94
CA ASP A 30 20.01 3.39 9.91
C ASP A 30 19.92 2.80 8.48
N LEU A 31 19.00 1.84 8.28
CA LEU A 31 18.79 1.14 7.01
C LEU A 31 17.37 1.30 6.51
N THR A 32 17.25 1.52 5.20
CA THR A 32 15.97 1.50 4.48
C THR A 32 15.91 0.24 3.62
N HIS A 33 14.83 -0.52 3.76
CA HIS A 33 14.55 -1.70 2.94
C HIS A 33 13.50 -1.36 1.89
N PHE A 34 13.67 -1.90 0.69
CA PHE A 34 12.79 -1.69 -0.46
C PHE A 34 12.33 -3.03 -1.02
N GLY A 35 11.04 -3.10 -1.33
CA GLY A 35 10.37 -4.28 -1.85
C GLY A 35 9.70 -3.93 -3.16
N VAL A 36 10.05 -4.64 -4.23
CA VAL A 36 9.55 -4.38 -5.58
C VAL A 36 9.18 -5.70 -6.25
N VAL A 37 8.00 -5.77 -6.87
CA VAL A 37 7.55 -6.93 -7.63
C VAL A 37 8.08 -6.88 -9.06
N HIS A 38 8.61 -8.02 -9.51
CA HIS A 38 9.00 -8.31 -10.89
C HIS A 38 8.34 -9.65 -11.31
N GLY A 39 7.13 -9.57 -11.87
CA GLY A 39 6.38 -10.73 -12.37
C GLY A 39 6.20 -11.84 -11.33
N PRO A 40 6.84 -13.02 -11.49
CA PRO A 40 6.71 -14.12 -10.54
C PRO A 40 7.61 -14.01 -9.29
N SER A 41 8.40 -12.93 -9.19
CA SER A 41 9.37 -12.75 -8.11
C SER A 41 9.27 -11.37 -7.45
N ALA A 42 9.64 -11.28 -6.19
CA ALA A 42 9.76 -10.02 -5.46
C ALA A 42 11.22 -9.78 -5.10
N GLN A 43 11.72 -8.60 -5.39
CA GLN A 43 13.07 -8.16 -5.04
C GLN A 43 13.01 -7.41 -3.72
N LEU A 44 13.83 -7.84 -2.77
CA LEU A 44 14.09 -7.16 -1.51
C LEU A 44 15.51 -6.60 -1.56
N LEU A 45 15.64 -5.34 -1.18
CA LEU A 45 16.89 -4.59 -1.19
C LEU A 45 17.01 -3.86 0.14
N SER A 46 18.22 -3.74 0.68
CA SER A 46 18.53 -2.77 1.73
C SER A 46 19.54 -1.74 1.23
N ALA A 47 19.35 -0.49 1.63
CA ALA A 47 20.27 0.59 1.32
C ALA A 47 20.58 1.45 2.57
N ALA A 48 21.79 1.97 2.60
CA ALA A 48 22.22 2.98 3.56
C ALA A 48 21.50 4.33 3.31
N PRO A 49 21.58 5.31 4.23
CA PRO A 49 20.91 6.61 4.08
C PRO A 49 21.34 7.39 2.84
N GLU A 50 22.54 7.17 2.32
CA GLU A 50 23.03 7.78 1.07
C GLU A 50 22.55 7.05 -0.20
N GLY A 51 21.71 6.02 -0.08
CA GLY A 51 21.22 5.23 -1.20
C GLY A 51 22.20 4.16 -1.70
N VAL A 52 23.26 3.87 -0.92
CA VAL A 52 24.21 2.80 -1.26
C VAL A 52 23.58 1.44 -0.99
N PRO A 53 23.42 0.54 -1.99
CA PRO A 53 22.84 -0.78 -1.79
C PRO A 53 23.79 -1.67 -0.97
N LEU A 54 23.23 -2.41 0.00
CA LEU A 54 23.99 -3.25 0.94
C LEU A 54 23.70 -4.74 0.77
N ALA A 55 22.42 -5.10 0.68
CA ALA A 55 22.00 -6.49 0.49
C ALA A 55 20.83 -6.55 -0.48
N GLN A 56 20.74 -7.66 -1.22
CA GLN A 56 19.66 -7.90 -2.16
C GLN A 56 19.27 -9.37 -2.17
N ARG A 57 17.97 -9.64 -2.13
CA ARG A 57 17.37 -10.97 -2.11
C ARG A 57 16.22 -11.00 -3.12
N GLN A 58 16.06 -12.13 -3.79
CA GLN A 58 14.90 -12.37 -4.66
C GLN A 58 14.06 -13.47 -4.01
N LEU A 59 12.78 -13.17 -3.78
CA LEU A 59 11.79 -14.12 -3.30
C LEU A 59 10.96 -14.61 -4.48
N HIS A 60 10.70 -15.90 -4.47
CA HIS A 60 9.76 -16.55 -5.37
C HIS A 60 8.62 -17.11 -4.54
N VAL A 61 7.40 -17.02 -5.08
CA VAL A 61 6.25 -17.66 -4.46
C VAL A 61 6.50 -19.17 -4.43
N LYS A 62 6.45 -19.78 -3.24
CA LYS A 62 6.56 -21.24 -3.12
C LYS A 62 5.43 -21.91 -3.91
N GLU A 63 5.80 -22.82 -4.80
CA GLU A 63 4.91 -23.45 -5.76
C GLU A 63 3.76 -24.21 -5.07
N GLY A 64 2.53 -23.97 -5.53
CA GLY A 64 1.45 -24.97 -5.47
C GLY A 64 1.40 -25.67 -6.82
N ALA A 65 1.11 -26.97 -6.85
CA ALA A 65 1.08 -27.79 -8.07
C ALA A 65 0.29 -27.10 -9.20
N GLY A 66 1.01 -26.58 -10.20
CA GLY A 66 0.44 -25.77 -11.28
C GLY A 66 1.41 -25.59 -12.44
N VAL A 67 0.87 -25.42 -13.64
CA VAL A 67 1.63 -25.46 -14.92
C VAL A 67 2.38 -24.15 -15.22
N SER A 68 2.02 -23.04 -14.57
CA SER A 68 2.65 -21.73 -14.78
C SER A 68 3.10 -21.09 -13.45
N PRO A 69 4.21 -20.31 -13.46
CA PRO A 69 4.66 -19.61 -12.26
C PRO A 69 3.60 -18.60 -11.81
N PRO A 70 3.29 -18.53 -10.50
CA PRO A 70 2.28 -17.62 -10.00
C PRO A 70 2.78 -16.17 -10.06
N LEU A 71 1.92 -15.27 -10.52
CA LEU A 71 2.21 -13.85 -10.54
C LEU A 71 2.02 -13.27 -9.13
N ILE A 72 3.03 -12.52 -8.66
CA ILE A 72 2.94 -11.73 -7.44
C ILE A 72 2.20 -10.45 -7.78
N THR A 73 1.26 -10.07 -6.93
CA THR A 73 0.43 -8.88 -7.08
C THR A 73 0.87 -7.75 -6.17
N GLN A 74 1.43 -8.05 -4.99
CA GLN A 74 1.96 -7.04 -4.08
C GLN A 74 2.98 -7.64 -3.10
N VAL A 75 3.99 -6.84 -2.77
CA VAL A 75 4.90 -7.07 -1.64
C VAL A 75 4.75 -5.90 -0.66
N HIS A 76 4.59 -6.18 0.63
CA HIS A 76 4.45 -5.14 1.63
C HIS A 76 4.99 -5.57 3.00
N TRP A 77 5.74 -4.69 3.67
CA TRP A 77 6.08 -4.88 5.09
C TRP A 77 4.96 -4.41 5.99
N CYS A 78 4.45 -5.31 6.82
CA CYS A 78 3.50 -5.04 7.87
C CYS A 78 4.24 -4.79 9.19
N VAL A 79 4.25 -3.54 9.67
CA VAL A 79 4.90 -3.14 10.91
C VAL A 79 3.88 -3.14 12.05
N LEU A 80 3.88 -4.19 12.86
CA LEU A 80 3.08 -4.31 14.08
C LEU A 80 3.92 -3.88 15.31
N PRO A 81 3.31 -3.54 16.46
CA PRO A 81 4.04 -3.09 17.66
C PRO A 81 5.07 -4.09 18.18
N PHE A 82 4.87 -5.38 17.93
CA PHE A 82 5.69 -6.47 18.47
C PHE A 82 6.43 -7.28 17.40
N ARG A 83 6.11 -7.11 16.12
CA ARG A 83 6.69 -7.88 15.02
C ARG A 83 6.60 -7.14 13.69
N VAL A 84 7.59 -7.36 12.83
CA VAL A 84 7.53 -6.93 11.44
C VAL A 84 7.47 -8.18 10.56
N LEU A 85 6.43 -8.27 9.73
CA LEU A 85 6.26 -9.35 8.77
C LEU A 85 6.34 -8.81 7.36
N LEU A 86 6.94 -9.57 6.46
CA LEU A 86 6.89 -9.31 5.03
C LEU A 86 5.76 -10.14 4.43
N VAL A 87 4.79 -9.49 3.78
CA VAL A 87 3.64 -10.14 3.18
C VAL A 87 3.75 -10.08 1.66
N LEU A 88 3.58 -11.23 1.03
CA LEU A 88 3.47 -11.40 -0.41
C LEU A 88 2.08 -11.89 -0.76
N THR A 89 1.43 -11.19 -1.69
CA THR A 89 0.16 -11.63 -2.28
C THR A 89 0.38 -12.02 -3.73
N SER A 90 -0.41 -12.97 -4.19
CA SER A 90 -0.28 -13.56 -5.53
C SER A 90 -1.62 -14.09 -6.03
N HIS A 91 -1.60 -14.62 -7.24
CA HIS A 91 -2.75 -15.33 -7.81
C HIS A 91 -3.05 -16.70 -7.14
N ARG A 92 -2.19 -17.16 -6.23
CA ARG A 92 -2.34 -18.45 -5.54
C ARG A 92 -2.74 -18.32 -4.08
N GLY A 93 -2.41 -17.19 -3.45
CA GLY A 93 -2.37 -17.15 -2.00
C GLY A 93 -1.61 -15.97 -1.44
N ILE A 94 -1.55 -15.99 -0.11
CA ILE A 94 -0.93 -15.00 0.76
C ILE A 94 0.18 -15.71 1.53
N GLN A 95 1.41 -15.23 1.37
CA GLN A 95 2.59 -15.72 2.10
C GLN A 95 3.05 -14.66 3.07
N MET A 96 3.31 -15.05 4.31
CA MET A 96 3.93 -14.17 5.31
C MET A 96 5.30 -14.73 5.66
N TYR A 97 6.28 -13.85 5.70
CA TYR A 97 7.66 -14.15 6.01
C TYR A 97 8.13 -13.32 7.20
N GLU A 98 9.20 -13.75 7.85
CA GLU A 98 10.02 -12.85 8.66
C GLU A 98 10.44 -11.61 7.87
N SER A 99 10.70 -10.51 8.56
CA SER A 99 10.97 -9.20 7.93
C SER A 99 12.08 -9.18 6.87
N ASP A 100 13.06 -10.08 6.94
CA ASP A 100 14.16 -10.20 5.98
C ASP A 100 13.84 -11.12 4.77
N GLY A 101 12.64 -11.71 4.74
CA GLY A 101 12.21 -12.66 3.71
C GLY A 101 12.88 -14.04 3.81
N SER A 102 13.60 -14.35 4.89
CA SER A 102 14.36 -15.61 4.99
C SER A 102 13.49 -16.83 5.25
N VAL A 103 12.50 -16.70 6.14
CA VAL A 103 11.66 -17.80 6.62
C VAL A 103 10.19 -17.46 6.38
N MET A 104 9.48 -18.34 5.67
CA MET A 104 8.03 -18.27 5.53
C MET A 104 7.40 -18.79 6.82
N VAL A 105 6.56 -17.99 7.46
CA VAL A 105 5.93 -18.28 8.75
C VAL A 105 4.45 -18.64 8.61
N TYR A 106 3.81 -18.22 7.53
CA TYR A 106 2.40 -18.52 7.25
C TYR A 106 2.11 -18.55 5.76
N TRP A 107 1.14 -19.38 5.37
CA TRP A 107 0.62 -19.49 4.01
C TRP A 107 -0.89 -19.70 4.06
N HIS A 108 -1.61 -18.95 3.24
CA HIS A 108 -3.03 -19.11 3.01
C HIS A 108 -3.27 -19.23 1.50
N ALA A 109 -3.85 -20.34 1.06
CA ALA A 109 -4.23 -20.54 -0.32
C ALA A 109 -5.53 -19.78 -0.62
N LEU A 110 -5.64 -19.19 -1.82
CA LEU A 110 -6.91 -18.68 -2.30
C LEU A 110 -7.67 -19.83 -2.95
N ASP A 111 -8.75 -20.29 -2.33
CA ASP A 111 -9.54 -21.40 -2.86
C ASP A 111 -10.33 -20.97 -4.11
N SER A 112 -10.15 -21.72 -5.20
CA SER A 112 -10.98 -21.65 -6.40
C SER A 112 -12.25 -22.47 -6.18
N GLY A 113 -13.14 -22.03 -5.29
CA GLY A 113 -14.43 -22.70 -5.06
C GLY A 113 -15.16 -22.93 -6.38
N ASP A 114 -15.36 -24.21 -6.71
CA ASP A 114 -15.82 -24.79 -7.98
C ASP A 114 -15.11 -24.29 -9.27
N ALA A 115 -14.69 -25.26 -10.08
CA ALA A 115 -13.93 -25.11 -11.34
C ALA A 115 -14.65 -24.37 -12.49
N SER A 116 -15.61 -23.49 -12.17
CA SER A 116 -16.42 -22.71 -13.11
C SER A 116 -16.11 -21.20 -13.11
N SER A 117 -15.31 -20.69 -12.18
CA SER A 117 -14.94 -19.27 -12.17
C SER A 117 -13.89 -18.97 -13.25
N VAL A 118 -14.31 -18.23 -14.29
CA VAL A 118 -13.45 -17.69 -15.36
C VAL A 118 -12.58 -16.52 -14.86
N GLN A 119 -12.77 -16.10 -13.61
CA GLN A 119 -12.11 -14.94 -13.03
C GLN A 119 -10.77 -15.35 -12.41
N ALA A 120 -9.71 -14.61 -12.75
CA ALA A 120 -8.40 -14.82 -12.15
C ALA A 120 -8.48 -14.58 -10.63
N MET A 121 -8.16 -15.59 -9.84
CA MET A 121 -8.04 -15.46 -8.39
C MET A 121 -6.77 -14.66 -8.06
N PHE A 122 -6.89 -13.68 -7.18
CA PHE A 122 -5.74 -12.97 -6.63
C PHE A 122 -6.07 -12.31 -5.29
N ALA A 123 -5.02 -12.03 -4.52
CA ALA A 123 -5.07 -11.15 -3.36
C ALA A 123 -4.27 -9.87 -3.66
N ARG A 124 -4.71 -8.73 -3.15
CA ARG A 124 -3.98 -7.44 -3.18
C ARG A 124 -4.60 -6.48 -2.17
N GLY A 125 -3.91 -5.38 -1.89
CA GLY A 125 -4.26 -4.48 -0.79
C GLY A 125 -3.84 -5.13 0.51
N ILE A 126 -2.72 -4.67 1.08
CA ILE A 126 -2.14 -5.21 2.32
C ILE A 126 -2.01 -4.05 3.28
N ALA A 127 -2.59 -4.18 4.47
CA ALA A 127 -2.40 -3.24 5.56
C ALA A 127 -2.24 -3.97 6.90
N ALA A 128 -1.69 -3.28 7.89
CA ALA A 128 -1.55 -3.81 9.24
C ALA A 128 -2.12 -2.80 10.24
N SER A 129 -2.95 -3.26 11.17
CA SER A 129 -3.48 -2.44 12.26
C SER A 129 -3.40 -3.21 13.57
N VAL A 130 -2.81 -2.59 14.60
CA VAL A 130 -2.69 -3.15 15.96
C VAL A 130 -1.97 -4.50 16.00
N HIS A 131 -2.68 -5.60 15.76
CA HIS A 131 -2.22 -6.97 15.76
C HIS A 131 -2.76 -7.77 14.56
N PHE A 132 -3.52 -7.11 13.68
CA PHE A 132 -4.09 -7.70 12.49
C PHE A 132 -3.29 -7.35 11.24
N ILE A 133 -3.22 -8.29 10.32
CA ILE A 133 -2.87 -8.04 8.92
C ILE A 133 -4.12 -8.27 8.09
N CYS A 134 -4.51 -7.27 7.31
CA CYS A 134 -5.68 -7.32 6.44
C CYS A 134 -5.23 -7.44 4.99
N VAL A 135 -5.83 -8.36 4.25
CA VAL A 135 -5.52 -8.61 2.84
C VAL A 135 -6.80 -8.68 2.01
N GLY A 136 -6.88 -7.90 0.95
CA GLY A 136 -8.01 -7.91 0.02
C GLY A 136 -7.95 -9.05 -0.99
N THR A 137 -9.12 -9.45 -1.50
CA THR A 137 -9.25 -10.50 -2.52
C THR A 137 -9.93 -9.99 -3.79
N CYS A 138 -9.81 -10.77 -4.86
CA CYS A 138 -10.50 -10.54 -6.12
C CYS A 138 -12.04 -10.65 -6.03
N SER A 139 -12.58 -11.26 -4.98
CA SER A 139 -14.03 -11.36 -4.74
C SER A 139 -14.60 -10.15 -3.97
N GLY A 140 -13.77 -9.18 -3.60
CA GLY A 140 -14.18 -8.03 -2.77
C GLY A 140 -14.25 -8.34 -1.27
N ARG A 141 -13.67 -9.48 -0.86
CA ARG A 141 -13.52 -9.85 0.55
C ARG A 141 -12.23 -9.28 1.11
N VAL A 142 -12.20 -9.05 2.41
CA VAL A 142 -10.97 -8.71 3.14
C VAL A 142 -10.73 -9.78 4.19
N LEU A 143 -9.64 -10.51 4.05
CA LEU A 143 -9.19 -11.52 4.99
C LEU A 143 -8.41 -10.84 6.11
N VAL A 144 -8.82 -11.09 7.36
CA VAL A 144 -8.19 -10.51 8.55
C VAL A 144 -7.44 -11.60 9.30
N PHE A 145 -6.12 -11.47 9.37
CA PHE A 145 -5.25 -12.41 10.06
C PHE A 145 -4.85 -11.85 11.42
N ASP A 146 -5.13 -12.58 12.50
CA ASP A 146 -4.61 -12.27 13.84
C ASP A 146 -3.16 -12.73 13.94
N ILE A 147 -2.28 -11.80 14.31
CA ILE A 147 -0.84 -12.02 14.45
C ILE A 147 -0.50 -12.01 15.94
N PRO A 148 -0.11 -13.15 16.51
CA PRO A 148 0.15 -13.23 17.94
C PRO A 148 1.42 -12.47 18.32
N ALA A 149 1.40 -11.83 19.48
CA ALA A 149 2.58 -11.17 20.05
C ALA A 149 3.73 -12.15 20.36
N LYS A 150 3.40 -13.41 20.64
CA LYS A 150 4.35 -14.49 20.91
C LYS A 150 3.92 -15.78 20.22
N GLY A 151 4.89 -16.51 19.70
CA GLY A 151 4.66 -17.79 19.02
C GLY A 151 4.30 -17.64 17.53
N PRO A 152 4.18 -18.77 16.82
CA PRO A 152 4.03 -18.77 15.36
C PRO A 152 2.58 -18.84 14.86
N ASN A 153 1.58 -18.99 15.74
CA ASN A 153 0.19 -19.28 15.36
C ASN A 153 -0.54 -18.06 14.80
N ILE A 154 -0.27 -17.73 13.53
CA ILE A 154 -1.09 -16.81 12.75
C ILE A 154 -2.38 -17.53 12.34
N VAL A 155 -3.53 -16.89 12.55
CA VAL A 155 -4.85 -17.46 12.23
C VAL A 155 -5.68 -16.49 11.42
N LEU A 156 -6.49 -17.02 10.49
CA LEU A 156 -7.54 -16.22 9.85
C LEU A 156 -8.65 -16.01 10.88
N SER A 157 -8.84 -14.76 11.28
CA SER A 157 -9.78 -14.36 12.33
C SER A 157 -11.16 -14.02 11.77
N GLU A 158 -11.22 -13.27 10.67
CA GLU A 158 -12.46 -12.74 10.11
C GLU A 158 -12.36 -12.62 8.58
N GLU A 159 -13.50 -12.69 7.88
CA GLU A 159 -13.64 -12.36 6.46
C GLU A 159 -14.67 -11.23 6.30
N LEU A 160 -14.20 -10.03 5.95
CA LEU A 160 -15.05 -8.85 5.83
C LEU A 160 -15.74 -8.80 4.47
N ALA A 161 -17.03 -8.48 4.51
CA ALA A 161 -17.93 -8.52 3.38
C ALA A 161 -18.44 -7.12 2.96
N GLY A 162 -17.54 -6.16 2.70
CA GLY A 162 -17.92 -4.77 2.38
C GLY A 162 -18.05 -4.46 0.88
N HIS A 163 -17.30 -5.16 0.03
CA HIS A 163 -17.20 -4.88 -1.40
C HIS A 163 -17.83 -5.98 -2.26
N GLN A 164 -18.22 -5.60 -3.47
CA GLN A 164 -18.79 -6.50 -4.48
C GLN A 164 -17.86 -6.65 -5.69
N THR A 165 -16.74 -5.92 -5.69
CA THR A 165 -15.73 -5.93 -6.75
C THR A 165 -14.35 -6.11 -6.13
N PRO A 166 -13.33 -6.52 -6.90
CA PRO A 166 -11.99 -6.77 -6.37
C PRO A 166 -11.45 -5.62 -5.52
N ILE A 167 -10.92 -5.94 -4.34
CA ILE A 167 -10.22 -4.95 -3.51
C ILE A 167 -9.00 -4.47 -4.28
N THR A 168 -8.77 -3.16 -4.34
CA THR A 168 -7.62 -2.53 -5.01
C THR A 168 -6.50 -2.20 -4.04
N ASP A 169 -6.85 -1.65 -2.87
CA ASP A 169 -5.90 -1.24 -1.85
C ASP A 169 -6.55 -1.20 -0.47
N ILE A 170 -5.73 -1.27 0.57
CA ILE A 170 -6.15 -1.14 1.98
C ILE A 170 -5.15 -0.23 2.67
N ALA A 171 -5.65 0.71 3.47
CA ALA A 171 -4.81 1.54 4.33
C ALA A 171 -5.33 1.53 5.76
N THR A 172 -4.41 1.67 6.69
CA THR A 172 -4.69 1.76 8.12
C THR A 172 -4.00 2.99 8.69
N GLU A 173 -4.58 3.58 9.72
CA GLU A 173 -3.88 4.54 10.56
C GLU A 173 -3.47 3.87 11.87
N ARG A 174 -2.35 4.32 12.46
CA ARG A 174 -2.01 3.86 13.81
C ARG A 174 -2.99 4.50 14.78
N ALA A 175 -3.78 3.68 15.48
CA ALA A 175 -4.71 4.14 16.50
C ALA A 175 -3.97 4.97 17.57
N GLN A 176 -4.04 6.30 17.46
CA GLN A 176 -3.59 7.22 18.50
C GLN A 176 -4.72 7.39 19.50
N GLY A 177 -4.83 6.45 20.45
CA GLY A 177 -5.36 6.69 21.79
C GLY A 177 -6.75 7.33 21.96
N GLN A 178 -7.62 7.31 20.95
CA GLN A 178 -9.02 7.72 21.11
C GLN A 178 -9.93 6.60 20.61
N ASP A 179 -10.62 5.97 21.56
CA ASP A 179 -11.67 4.99 21.29
C ASP A 179 -12.74 5.63 20.38
N GLY A 180 -12.89 5.11 19.17
CA GLY A 180 -14.02 5.43 18.28
C GLY A 180 -13.68 5.91 16.87
N VAL A 181 -12.42 6.20 16.54
CA VAL A 181 -12.04 6.67 15.20
C VAL A 181 -11.93 5.51 14.22
N ALA A 182 -12.35 5.73 12.96
CA ALA A 182 -12.12 4.80 11.87
C ALA A 182 -10.61 4.59 11.68
N ASP A 183 -10.15 3.34 11.65
CA ASP A 183 -8.71 3.04 11.62
C ASP A 183 -8.27 2.22 10.40
N MET A 184 -9.22 1.79 9.57
CA MET A 184 -8.95 1.09 8.33
C MET A 184 -9.90 1.56 7.23
N VAL A 185 -9.37 1.70 6.02
CA VAL A 185 -10.13 1.95 4.80
C VAL A 185 -9.73 0.96 3.72
N THR A 186 -10.73 0.45 3.01
CA THR A 186 -10.55 -0.49 1.89
C THR A 186 -11.16 0.14 0.65
N ALA A 187 -10.47 0.00 -0.48
CA ALA A 187 -10.91 0.50 -1.79
C ALA A 187 -11.15 -0.67 -2.75
N ASP A 188 -12.05 -0.49 -3.71
CA ASP A 188 -12.30 -1.47 -4.76
C ASP A 188 -12.21 -0.92 -6.19
N ASP A 189 -12.30 -1.84 -7.14
CA ASP A 189 -12.19 -1.58 -8.59
C ASP A 189 -13.36 -0.75 -9.13
N SER A 190 -14.49 -0.68 -8.42
CA SER A 190 -15.61 0.21 -8.75
C SER A 190 -15.46 1.63 -8.18
N GLY A 191 -14.42 1.85 -7.37
CA GLY A 191 -14.12 3.11 -6.68
C GLY A 191 -14.82 3.28 -5.35
N VAL A 192 -15.54 2.27 -4.86
CA VAL A 192 -16.19 2.31 -3.56
C VAL A 192 -15.14 2.21 -2.47
N LEU A 193 -15.33 2.98 -1.41
CA LEU A 193 -14.52 2.89 -0.20
C LEU A 193 -15.39 2.36 0.94
N CYS A 194 -14.88 1.41 1.70
CA CYS A 194 -15.46 0.99 2.98
C CYS A 194 -14.53 1.42 4.10
N VAL A 195 -15.09 2.11 5.09
CA VAL A 195 -14.37 2.61 6.25
C VAL A 195 -14.75 1.75 7.44
N TRP A 196 -13.75 1.24 8.14
CA TRP A 196 -13.89 0.25 9.19
C TRP A 196 -13.27 0.75 10.48
N ARG A 197 -13.70 0.12 11.58
CA ARG A 197 -13.05 0.20 12.88
C ARG A 197 -12.63 -1.21 13.31
N SER A 198 -11.35 -1.37 13.61
CA SER A 198 -10.83 -2.57 14.25
C SER A 198 -11.24 -2.63 15.73
N GLY A 199 -11.40 -3.86 16.22
CA GLY A 199 -11.84 -4.17 17.56
C GLY A 199 -11.78 -5.69 17.77
N PRO A 200 -12.53 -6.24 18.73
CA PRO A 200 -12.72 -7.69 18.82
C PRO A 200 -13.27 -8.30 17.52
N GLU A 201 -14.14 -7.54 16.83
CA GLU A 201 -14.63 -7.80 15.48
C GLU A 201 -14.55 -6.47 14.70
N PHE A 202 -14.29 -6.55 13.39
CA PHE A 202 -14.28 -5.35 12.56
C PHE A 202 -15.69 -4.85 12.33
N THR A 203 -15.89 -3.54 12.49
CA THR A 203 -17.19 -2.90 12.24
C THR A 203 -17.11 -1.99 11.03
N LEU A 204 -18.01 -2.17 10.07
CA LEU A 204 -18.18 -1.24 8.95
C LEU A 204 -18.86 0.02 9.46
N LEU A 205 -18.18 1.15 9.38
CA LEU A 205 -18.70 2.45 9.82
C LEU A 205 -19.44 3.15 8.68
N THR A 206 -18.78 3.27 7.54
CA THR A 206 -19.25 4.11 6.43
C THR A 206 -18.89 3.47 5.09
N ARG A 207 -19.80 3.61 4.12
CA ARG A 207 -19.58 3.23 2.74
C ARG A 207 -19.64 4.48 1.86
N ILE A 208 -18.54 4.81 1.22
CA ILE A 208 -18.43 5.95 0.33
C ILE A 208 -18.61 5.44 -1.10
N PRO A 209 -19.66 5.85 -1.83
CA PRO A 209 -19.95 5.32 -3.15
C PRO A 209 -18.88 5.72 -4.16
N GLY A 210 -18.43 4.74 -4.94
CA GLY A 210 -17.59 4.95 -6.11
C GLY A 210 -18.44 5.44 -7.28
N PHE A 211 -18.00 6.50 -7.95
CA PHE A 211 -18.69 7.05 -9.12
C PHE A 211 -18.30 6.31 -10.42
N GLY A 212 -18.11 4.98 -10.35
CA GLY A 212 -17.72 4.14 -11.49
C GLY A 212 -16.29 4.35 -11.99
N VAL A 213 -15.40 4.90 -11.15
CA VAL A 213 -13.98 5.11 -11.46
C VAL A 213 -13.17 4.27 -10.47
N PRO A 214 -12.28 3.37 -10.92
CA PRO A 214 -11.45 2.57 -10.02
C PRO A 214 -10.65 3.45 -9.07
N CYS A 215 -10.38 2.94 -7.86
CA CYS A 215 -9.54 3.60 -6.87
C CYS A 215 -8.27 2.77 -6.62
N PRO A 216 -7.19 2.93 -7.41
CA PRO A 216 -6.02 2.06 -7.31
C PRO A 216 -5.25 2.17 -6.00
N SER A 217 -5.35 3.29 -5.29
CA SER A 217 -4.68 3.45 -4.00
C SER A 217 -5.44 4.35 -3.04
N VAL A 218 -5.36 4.03 -1.75
CA VAL A 218 -6.01 4.75 -0.66
C VAL A 218 -5.05 4.94 0.51
N GLN A 219 -5.21 6.03 1.26
CA GLN A 219 -4.50 6.31 2.51
C GLN A 219 -5.48 6.86 3.56
N LEU A 220 -5.15 6.69 4.84
CA LEU A 220 -5.94 7.19 5.96
C LEU A 220 -5.06 8.05 6.88
N TRP A 221 -5.53 9.26 7.18
CA TRP A 221 -4.80 10.23 7.99
C TRP A 221 -5.73 10.99 8.93
N GLN A 222 -5.66 10.70 10.23
CA GLN A 222 -6.40 11.42 11.27
C GLN A 222 -7.91 11.47 10.96
N GLY A 223 -8.49 10.34 10.53
CA GLY A 223 -9.88 10.26 10.12
C GLY A 223 -10.21 10.92 8.77
N ILE A 224 -9.21 11.27 7.96
CA ILE A 224 -9.37 11.70 6.56
C ILE A 224 -8.92 10.59 5.62
N VAL A 225 -9.82 10.14 4.76
CA VAL A 225 -9.52 9.18 3.69
C VAL A 225 -9.01 9.93 2.47
N ALA A 226 -7.78 9.64 2.03
CA ALA A 226 -7.25 10.11 0.75
C ALA A 226 -7.35 8.98 -0.28
N ALA A 227 -8.18 9.16 -1.30
CA ALA A 227 -8.43 8.17 -2.35
C ALA A 227 -7.94 8.68 -3.71
N GLY A 228 -7.09 7.88 -4.36
CA GLY A 228 -6.55 8.16 -5.69
C GLY A 228 -7.32 7.38 -6.74
N TYR A 229 -7.87 8.08 -7.73
CA TYR A 229 -8.75 7.49 -8.73
C TYR A 229 -8.11 7.35 -10.12
N GLY A 230 -8.72 6.46 -10.92
CA GLY A 230 -8.32 6.17 -12.31
C GLY A 230 -8.43 7.36 -13.28
N ASN A 231 -9.16 8.41 -12.91
CA ASN A 231 -9.27 9.66 -13.66
C ASN A 231 -8.22 10.71 -13.26
N GLY A 232 -7.23 10.35 -12.45
CA GLY A 232 -6.16 11.26 -12.00
C GLY A 232 -6.54 12.17 -10.84
N GLN A 233 -7.74 12.01 -10.28
CA GLN A 233 -8.18 12.80 -9.14
C GLN A 233 -7.75 12.17 -7.81
N VAL A 234 -7.24 13.00 -6.90
CA VAL A 234 -7.18 12.68 -5.47
C VAL A 234 -8.39 13.30 -4.80
N ARG A 235 -9.14 12.51 -4.02
CA ARG A 235 -10.28 13.00 -3.24
C ARG A 235 -10.06 12.73 -1.76
N LEU A 236 -10.36 13.73 -0.95
CA LEU A 236 -10.28 13.65 0.51
C LEU A 236 -11.68 13.60 1.09
N TYR A 237 -11.96 12.55 1.85
CA TYR A 237 -13.24 12.33 2.50
C TYR A 237 -13.08 12.31 4.01
N ASP A 238 -14.10 12.77 4.72
CA ASP A 238 -14.24 12.48 6.14
C ASP A 238 -14.56 10.99 6.33
N ALA A 239 -13.76 10.28 7.13
CA ALA A 239 -13.92 8.85 7.34
C ALA A 239 -15.22 8.50 8.08
N SER A 240 -15.69 9.40 8.96
CA SER A 240 -16.87 9.14 9.79
C SER A 240 -18.18 9.35 9.04
N THR A 241 -18.28 10.39 8.24
CA THR A 241 -19.50 10.79 7.52
C THR A 241 -19.50 10.38 6.05
N GLY A 242 -18.32 10.11 5.48
CA GLY A 242 -18.15 9.88 4.05
C GLY A 242 -18.27 11.14 3.20
N ALA A 243 -18.35 12.32 3.82
CA ALA A 243 -18.47 13.59 3.11
C ALA A 243 -17.18 13.92 2.35
N LEU A 244 -17.32 14.33 1.09
CA LEU A 244 -16.20 14.83 0.29
C LEU A 244 -15.81 16.23 0.77
N HIS A 245 -14.56 16.41 1.19
CA HIS A 245 -14.01 17.70 1.55
C HIS A 245 -13.29 18.39 0.39
N VAL A 246 -12.38 17.67 -0.26
CA VAL A 246 -11.49 18.23 -1.27
C VAL A 246 -11.39 17.28 -2.46
N GLN A 247 -11.40 17.85 -3.66
CA GLN A 247 -11.11 17.14 -4.91
C GLN A 247 -9.98 17.87 -5.63
N ILE A 248 -8.90 17.13 -5.89
CA ILE A 248 -7.68 17.63 -6.52
C ILE A 248 -7.56 16.95 -7.88
N SER A 249 -7.48 17.74 -8.95
CA SER A 249 -7.11 17.23 -10.27
C SER A 249 -5.59 17.12 -10.34
N ALA A 250 -5.05 16.12 -9.64
CA ALA A 250 -3.62 15.99 -9.38
C ALA A 250 -2.85 15.53 -10.61
N HIS A 251 -3.45 14.65 -11.42
CA HIS A 251 -2.78 13.96 -12.52
C HIS A 251 -3.67 13.92 -13.78
N ALA A 252 -3.04 13.79 -14.94
CA ALA A 252 -3.72 13.67 -16.24
C ALA A 252 -4.10 12.21 -16.59
N ARG A 253 -3.58 11.24 -15.83
CA ARG A 253 -3.81 9.80 -16.01
C ARG A 253 -4.09 9.13 -14.67
N THR A 254 -4.39 7.83 -14.71
CA THR A 254 -4.67 7.03 -13.51
C THR A 254 -3.55 7.16 -12.48
N ILE A 255 -3.97 7.40 -11.23
CA ILE A 255 -3.07 7.33 -10.09
C ILE A 255 -2.62 5.90 -9.94
N SER A 256 -1.31 5.69 -9.82
CA SER A 256 -0.71 4.37 -9.68
C SER A 256 -0.34 4.04 -8.23
N ALA A 257 -0.06 5.06 -7.41
CA ALA A 257 0.22 4.88 -5.99
C ALA A 257 -0.02 6.17 -5.19
N LEU A 258 -0.48 6.00 -3.95
CA LEU A 258 -0.47 7.04 -2.92
C LEU A 258 0.36 6.57 -1.72
N ASP A 259 1.04 7.50 -1.07
CA ASP A 259 1.69 7.27 0.22
C ASP A 259 1.57 8.48 1.14
N LEU A 260 1.68 8.25 2.44
CA LEU A 260 1.47 9.27 3.46
C LEU A 260 2.62 9.28 4.45
N ALA A 261 3.14 10.47 4.75
CA ALA A 261 3.99 10.72 5.90
C ALA A 261 3.11 11.29 7.03
N PRO A 262 2.59 10.45 7.95
CA PRO A 262 1.48 10.81 8.84
C PRO A 262 1.86 11.86 9.89
N GLU A 263 3.11 11.85 10.38
CA GLU A 263 3.60 12.78 11.41
C GLU A 263 3.59 14.23 10.93
N VAL A 264 3.83 14.43 9.64
CA VAL A 264 3.88 15.76 9.01
C VAL A 264 2.69 16.02 8.09
N GLY A 265 1.74 15.10 7.96
CA GLY A 265 0.60 15.24 7.05
C GLY A 265 1.01 15.54 5.61
N LYS A 266 2.03 14.85 5.07
CA LYS A 266 2.34 14.95 3.62
C LYS A 266 1.73 13.77 2.89
N LEU A 267 1.02 14.05 1.81
CA LEU A 267 0.51 13.06 0.87
C LEU A 267 1.38 13.09 -0.38
N LEU A 268 1.84 11.92 -0.82
CA LEU A 268 2.57 11.71 -2.05
C LEU A 268 1.65 11.00 -3.04
N SER A 269 1.53 11.56 -4.25
CA SER A 269 0.77 10.95 -5.34
C SER A 269 1.66 10.73 -6.55
N ALA A 270 1.43 9.62 -7.24
CA ALA A 270 2.11 9.29 -8.48
C ALA A 270 1.11 8.69 -9.48
N ALA A 271 1.36 8.91 -10.77
CA ALA A 271 0.47 8.44 -11.83
C ALA A 271 1.23 7.97 -13.08
N GLU A 272 0.47 7.35 -13.99
CA GLU A 272 0.97 6.95 -15.31
C GLU A 272 1.34 8.13 -16.21
N ASP A 273 1.03 9.36 -15.81
CA ASP A 273 1.42 10.58 -16.53
C ASP A 273 2.87 10.99 -16.30
N THR A 274 3.65 10.14 -15.61
CA THR A 274 5.06 10.31 -15.26
C THR A 274 5.34 11.37 -14.19
N PHE A 275 4.32 11.98 -13.59
CA PHE A 275 4.49 12.96 -12.52
C PHE A 275 4.34 12.34 -11.13
N VAL A 276 5.08 12.91 -10.19
CA VAL A 276 4.85 12.74 -8.76
C VAL A 276 4.60 14.10 -8.12
N HIS A 277 3.64 14.15 -7.20
CA HIS A 277 3.26 15.36 -6.48
C HIS A 277 3.25 15.14 -4.97
N ILE A 278 3.71 16.16 -4.23
CA ILE A 278 3.63 16.19 -2.78
C ILE A 278 2.67 17.28 -2.36
N TRP A 279 1.74 16.91 -1.50
CA TRP A 279 0.71 17.78 -0.95
C TRP A 279 0.86 17.83 0.57
N LYS A 280 0.75 19.01 1.15
CA LYS A 280 0.62 19.17 2.60
C LYS A 280 -0.86 19.20 2.96
N LEU A 281 -1.24 18.31 3.85
CA LEU A 281 -2.56 18.21 4.45
C LEU A 281 -2.56 18.95 5.79
N ASN A 282 -3.48 19.88 5.98
CA ASN A 282 -3.67 20.61 7.22
C ASN A 282 -5.12 20.44 7.67
N ARG A 283 -5.34 19.73 8.78
CA ARG A 283 -6.67 19.54 9.38
C ARG A 283 -6.88 20.62 10.43
N ASN A 284 -7.94 21.40 10.28
CA ASN A 284 -8.36 22.35 11.30
C ASN A 284 -9.03 21.58 12.46
N PRO A 285 -8.48 21.63 13.69
CA PRO A 285 -9.04 20.90 14.83
C PRO A 285 -10.45 21.37 15.23
N GLU A 286 -10.80 22.63 14.98
CA GLU A 286 -12.08 23.22 15.42
C GLU A 286 -13.22 22.95 14.44
N SER A 287 -12.97 23.08 13.13
CA SER A 287 -13.99 22.88 12.10
C SER A 287 -13.98 21.47 11.49
N GLY A 288 -12.92 20.70 11.71
CA GLY A 288 -12.69 19.41 11.05
C GLY A 288 -12.35 19.51 9.56
N SER A 289 -12.33 20.72 9.00
CA SER A 289 -12.05 20.94 7.57
C SER A 289 -10.59 20.63 7.24
N ILE A 290 -10.36 20.12 6.03
CA ILE A 290 -9.03 19.84 5.51
C ILE A 290 -8.64 20.86 4.43
N GLU A 291 -7.48 21.47 4.60
CA GLU A 291 -6.83 22.29 3.59
C GLU A 291 -5.67 21.51 2.96
N VAL A 292 -5.45 21.74 1.67
CA VAL A 292 -4.41 21.08 0.90
C VAL A 292 -3.57 22.10 0.17
N GLU A 293 -2.26 22.02 0.35
CA GLU A 293 -1.27 22.85 -0.31
C GLU A 293 -0.38 21.99 -1.20
N HIS A 294 -0.14 22.42 -2.44
CA HIS A 294 0.85 21.78 -3.31
C HIS A 294 2.26 22.21 -2.91
N CYS A 295 3.12 21.25 -2.56
CA CYS A 295 4.47 21.54 -2.08
C CYS A 295 5.56 21.28 -3.12
N HIS A 296 5.41 20.24 -3.93
CA HIS A 296 6.42 19.83 -4.91
C HIS A 296 5.78 19.06 -6.06
N GLY A 297 6.32 19.22 -7.26
CA GLY A 297 6.02 18.38 -8.41
C GLY A 297 7.31 18.00 -9.11
N GLU A 298 7.47 16.73 -9.44
CA GLU A 298 8.63 16.21 -10.17
C GLU A 298 8.16 15.38 -11.37
N CYS A 299 8.80 15.60 -12.52
CA CYS A 299 8.62 14.76 -13.69
C CYS A 299 9.67 13.65 -13.68
N VAL A 300 9.21 12.40 -13.66
CA VAL A 300 10.04 11.21 -13.82
C VAL A 300 10.04 10.81 -15.29
N SER A 301 10.89 11.49 -16.08
CA SER A 301 10.89 11.36 -17.54
C SER A 301 10.98 9.91 -18.04
N ASP A 302 10.32 9.65 -19.15
CA ASP A 302 10.39 8.40 -19.92
C ASP A 302 10.00 7.14 -19.11
N THR A 303 9.21 7.31 -18.06
CA THR A 303 8.88 6.23 -17.11
C THR A 303 7.40 6.26 -16.72
N GLN A 304 6.67 5.16 -16.96
CA GLN A 304 5.35 4.97 -16.36
C GLN A 304 5.54 4.60 -14.89
N VAL A 305 5.17 5.50 -13.97
CA VAL A 305 5.36 5.28 -12.52
C VAL A 305 4.39 4.21 -12.02
N CYS A 306 4.90 3.21 -11.31
CA CYS A 306 4.13 2.09 -10.74
C CYS A 306 4.00 2.16 -9.22
N GLY A 307 4.99 2.73 -8.55
CA GLY A 307 5.05 2.76 -7.09
C GLY A 307 5.74 4.01 -6.59
N VAL A 308 5.23 4.53 -5.48
CA VAL A 308 5.78 5.69 -4.79
C VAL A 308 5.66 5.48 -3.29
N ARG A 309 6.71 5.80 -2.52
CA ARG A 309 6.69 5.75 -1.05
C ARG A 309 7.64 6.81 -0.48
N PHE A 310 7.23 7.45 0.61
CA PHE A 310 8.16 8.17 1.47
C PHE A 310 9.18 7.19 2.05
N CYS A 311 10.41 7.64 2.07
CA CYS A 311 11.51 6.88 2.64
C CYS A 311 11.67 7.14 4.12
N ASP A 312 10.94 8.09 4.72
CA ASP A 312 10.98 8.49 6.14
C ASP A 312 9.66 9.13 6.63
N PRO A 313 9.36 9.05 7.95
CA PRO A 313 8.11 9.56 8.53
C PRO A 313 7.98 11.09 8.47
N LEU A 314 9.08 11.82 8.27
CA LEU A 314 9.07 13.28 8.11
C LEU A 314 8.81 13.70 6.66
N GLY A 315 8.73 12.73 5.74
CA GLY A 315 8.61 12.93 4.31
C GLY A 315 9.69 13.86 3.77
N SER A 316 10.93 13.69 4.24
CA SER A 316 12.12 14.41 3.75
C SER A 316 12.75 13.74 2.53
N SER A 317 12.39 12.49 2.26
CA SER A 317 12.82 11.74 1.10
C SER A 317 11.72 10.79 0.63
N PHE A 318 11.75 10.44 -0.65
CA PHE A 318 10.84 9.47 -1.24
C PHE A 318 11.53 8.68 -2.35
N ALA A 319 10.94 7.54 -2.67
CA ALA A 319 11.39 6.63 -3.71
C ALA A 319 10.28 6.37 -4.72
N VAL A 320 10.69 6.10 -5.97
CA VAL A 320 9.82 5.86 -7.11
C VAL A 320 10.28 4.62 -7.86
N THR A 321 9.33 3.77 -8.26
CA THR A 321 9.54 2.66 -9.20
C THR A 321 8.76 2.90 -10.49
N GLY A 322 9.33 2.44 -11.60
CA GLY A 322 8.78 2.60 -12.93
C GLY A 322 8.61 1.28 -13.66
N TYR A 323 7.58 1.16 -14.49
CA TYR A 323 7.42 -0.01 -15.34
C TYR A 323 8.64 -0.18 -16.24
N ASP A 324 9.15 -1.41 -16.27
CA ASP A 324 10.36 -1.81 -17.00
C ASP A 324 11.66 -1.07 -16.56
N LEU A 325 11.62 -0.33 -15.46
CA LEU A 325 12.79 0.32 -14.88
C LEU A 325 13.50 -0.61 -13.91
N ALA A 326 14.80 -0.86 -14.15
CA ALA A 326 15.65 -1.71 -13.32
C ALA A 326 16.40 -0.90 -12.23
N GLU A 327 15.80 0.16 -11.72
CA GLU A 327 16.31 0.97 -10.62
C GLU A 327 15.16 1.58 -9.81
N ILE A 328 15.45 1.88 -8.54
CA ILE A 328 14.60 2.72 -7.69
C ILE A 328 15.17 4.12 -7.76
N LEU A 329 14.34 5.08 -8.19
CA LEU A 329 14.70 6.48 -8.18
C LEU A 329 14.47 7.05 -6.79
N ARG A 330 15.45 7.78 -6.25
CA ARG A 330 15.35 8.39 -4.92
C ARG A 330 15.41 9.91 -5.03
N PHE A 331 14.67 10.57 -4.15
CA PHE A 331 14.60 12.01 -4.06
C PHE A 331 14.67 12.42 -2.60
N GLY A 332 15.49 13.44 -2.29
CA GLY A 332 15.66 13.96 -0.94
C GLY A 332 15.52 15.49 -0.89
N THR A 333 15.14 16.03 0.25
CA THR A 333 15.20 17.47 0.51
C THR A 333 16.64 17.92 0.61
N VAL A 334 16.97 19.02 -0.08
CA VAL A 334 18.23 19.74 0.07
C VAL A 334 18.27 20.52 1.37
#